data_AF-Q7UI34-F1
#
_entry.id   AF-Q7UI34-F1
#
_cell.length_a   1.000
_cell.length_b   1.000
_cell.length_c   1.000
_cell.angle_alpha   90.00
_cell.angle_beta   90.00
_cell.angle_gamma   90.00
#
_symmetry.space_group_name_H-M   'P 1'
#
loop_
_entity.id
_entity.type
_entity.pdbx_description
1 polymer ?
#
loop_
_entity_poly.entity_id
_entity_poly.type
_entity_poly.pdbx_seq_one_letter_code
_entity_poly.pdbx_strand_id
1 'polypeptide(L)'
;MFIAKMRRVALRAGFTLVELMIALAIITLLTSIALPTIKNTLREQQVSRSATLLQSVIEEARARSIATGGGGGIIIDRIGGRGPLDRSQAIRMRFATTPAPYSGEGLGTRGLISVGFDPAGVEFDTVTMLVPGEASQLLRSARDISVNPNKRTLINPGDIVQLGDNGMPAQITGIGLTGTSDVLLTLQRIEANANFRRFHNQEVPFRILRSPTPAIAMPTELSQGATIDLTSSGIGRFGNEFSPMEIEGNYVDSTALPFTVATNRSQVVDYGSIWILFGARGEVSRVLATQRVSGALLLQELPVLGDIHFLVGRSGDLKVDPNDQLEDTDGSPFADDADDGTTPLLSDESIWVTIKSRNGEVVASSWTNPFVNQAQMIPPGPPSNNANQRLRIRSVIGAARTAAVEARDLGSN
;
A
#
# COMPACT_ATOMS: atom_id res chain seq x y z
N MET A 1 -31.57 75.33 -31.86
CA MET A 1 -30.77 74.22 -31.31
C MET A 1 -31.74 73.19 -30.74
N PHE A 2 -32.09 72.15 -31.50
CA PHE A 2 -33.00 71.08 -31.08
C PHE A 2 -32.24 69.75 -31.13
N ILE A 3 -32.04 69.12 -29.97
CA ILE A 3 -31.40 67.80 -29.84
C ILE A 3 -32.50 66.74 -29.99
N ALA A 4 -32.42 65.93 -31.05
CA ALA A 4 -33.32 64.81 -31.27
C ALA A 4 -32.99 63.67 -30.30
N LYS A 5 -33.96 63.31 -29.45
CA LYS A 5 -33.90 62.20 -28.50
C LYS A 5 -34.15 60.88 -29.25
N MET A 6 -33.09 60.14 -29.56
CA MET A 6 -33.19 58.79 -30.14
C MET A 6 -33.78 57.83 -29.11
N ARG A 7 -35.02 57.38 -29.36
CA ARG A 7 -35.72 56.37 -28.57
C ARG A 7 -35.27 54.99 -29.08
N ARG A 8 -34.45 54.26 -28.30
CA ARG A 8 -34.16 52.85 -28.60
C ARG A 8 -35.43 52.03 -28.39
N VAL A 9 -36.03 51.58 -29.48
CA VAL A 9 -37.11 50.57 -29.46
C VAL A 9 -36.43 49.23 -29.22
N ALA A 10 -36.58 48.68 -28.01
CA ALA A 10 -36.23 47.30 -27.73
C ALA A 10 -37.33 46.41 -28.34
N LEU A 11 -37.07 45.85 -29.52
CA LEU A 11 -37.93 44.84 -30.13
C LEU A 11 -37.90 43.59 -29.24
N ARG A 12 -38.99 43.34 -28.50
CA ARG A 12 -39.24 42.05 -27.87
C ARG A 12 -39.80 41.12 -28.95
N ALA A 13 -38.92 40.36 -29.60
CA ALA A 13 -39.34 39.26 -30.46
C ALA A 13 -39.85 38.12 -29.55
N GLY A 14 -41.14 37.82 -29.63
CA GLY A 14 -41.71 36.63 -28.98
C GLY A 14 -41.24 35.40 -29.74
N PHE A 15 -40.60 34.47 -29.04
CA PHE A 15 -40.15 33.18 -29.58
C PHE A 15 -41.35 32.42 -30.15
N THR A 16 -41.25 31.97 -31.41
CA THR A 16 -42.28 31.09 -31.97
C THR A 16 -42.11 29.66 -31.42
N LEU A 17 -43.21 28.91 -31.32
CA LEU A 17 -43.18 27.53 -30.80
C LEU A 17 -42.25 26.63 -31.64
N VAL A 18 -42.19 26.87 -32.95
CA VAL A 18 -41.29 26.17 -33.89
C VAL A 18 -39.82 26.50 -33.62
N GLU A 19 -39.50 27.75 -33.31
CA GLU A 19 -38.13 28.22 -33.02
C GLU A 19 -37.61 27.65 -31.71
N LEU A 20 -38.49 27.48 -30.71
CA LEU A 20 -38.17 26.75 -29.48
C LEU A 20 -37.94 25.25 -29.75
N MET A 21 -38.74 24.62 -30.63
CA MET A 21 -38.56 23.21 -31.01
C MET A 21 -37.22 23.00 -31.73
N ILE A 22 -36.88 23.87 -32.68
CA ILE A 22 -35.62 23.79 -33.41
C ILE A 22 -34.43 24.05 -32.46
N ALA A 23 -34.54 25.05 -31.57
CA ALA A 23 -33.50 25.33 -30.58
C ALA A 23 -33.27 24.13 -29.64
N LEU A 24 -34.34 23.53 -29.11
CA LEU A 24 -34.24 22.33 -28.27
C LEU A 24 -33.66 21.14 -29.05
N ALA A 25 -34.08 20.92 -30.31
CA ALA A 25 -33.53 19.86 -31.15
C ALA A 25 -32.02 20.04 -31.36
N ILE A 26 -31.56 21.25 -31.69
CA ILE A 26 -30.14 21.57 -31.85
C ILE A 26 -29.38 21.38 -30.53
N ILE A 27 -29.92 21.86 -29.40
CA ILE A 27 -29.29 21.68 -28.08
C ILE A 27 -29.16 20.20 -27.74
N THR A 28 -30.20 19.39 -27.99
CA THR A 28 -30.12 17.94 -27.73
C THR A 28 -29.07 17.26 -28.60
N LEU A 29 -29.00 17.60 -29.89
CA LEU A 29 -27.99 17.06 -30.81
C LEU A 29 -26.57 17.43 -30.36
N LEU A 30 -26.35 18.71 -30.00
CA LEU A 30 -25.04 19.18 -29.51
C LEU A 30 -24.68 18.51 -28.18
N THR A 31 -25.65 18.34 -27.27
CA THR A 31 -25.42 17.71 -25.96
C THR A 31 -25.05 16.24 -26.11
N SER A 32 -25.67 15.52 -27.05
CA SER A 32 -25.34 14.11 -27.33
C SER A 32 -23.88 13.93 -27.77
N ILE A 33 -23.31 14.88 -28.49
CA ILE A 33 -21.91 14.83 -28.94
C ILE A 33 -20.96 15.32 -27.83
N ALA A 34 -21.32 16.37 -27.10
CA ALA A 34 -20.44 16.99 -26.11
C ALA A 34 -20.34 16.24 -24.77
N LEU A 35 -21.42 15.58 -24.34
CA LEU A 35 -21.49 14.97 -23.01
C LEU A 35 -20.46 13.84 -22.78
N PRO A 36 -20.22 12.91 -23.74
CA PRO A 36 -19.18 11.89 -23.58
C PRO A 36 -17.78 12.51 -23.40
N THR A 37 -17.44 13.52 -24.20
CA THR A 37 -16.14 14.19 -24.14
C THR A 37 -15.92 14.88 -22.79
N ILE A 38 -16.90 15.66 -22.32
CA ILE A 38 -16.81 16.33 -21.02
C ILE A 38 -16.64 15.31 -19.89
N LYS A 39 -17.37 14.19 -19.95
CA LYS A 39 -17.28 13.12 -18.95
C LYS A 39 -15.90 12.49 -18.91
N ASN A 40 -15.27 12.22 -20.07
CA ASN A 40 -13.93 11.65 -20.14
C ASN A 40 -12.87 12.63 -19.64
N THR A 41 -12.92 13.89 -20.07
CA THR A 41 -11.98 14.92 -19.58
C THR A 41 -12.07 15.12 -18.07
N LEU A 42 -13.29 15.12 -17.50
CA LEU A 42 -13.45 15.23 -16.05
C LEU A 42 -12.87 14.03 -15.30
N ARG A 43 -12.98 12.82 -15.87
CA ARG A 43 -12.44 11.58 -15.31
C ARG A 43 -10.91 11.56 -15.34
N GLU A 44 -10.30 11.90 -16.48
CA GLU A 44 -8.84 12.03 -16.61
C GLU A 44 -8.28 13.03 -15.58
N GLN A 45 -8.95 14.18 -15.44
CA GLN A 45 -8.59 15.19 -14.44
C GLN A 45 -8.75 14.68 -13.00
N GLN A 46 -9.66 13.75 -12.71
CA GLN A 46 -9.79 13.16 -11.37
C GLN A 46 -8.59 12.25 -11.05
N VAL A 47 -8.19 11.38 -11.97
CA VAL A 47 -7.04 10.48 -11.78
C VAL A 47 -5.76 11.30 -11.60
N SER A 48 -5.53 12.29 -12.47
CA SER A 48 -4.39 13.21 -12.37
C SER A 48 -4.34 13.96 -11.03
N ARG A 49 -5.48 14.56 -10.60
CA ARG A 49 -5.56 15.24 -9.30
C ARG A 49 -5.28 14.30 -8.13
N SER A 50 -5.78 13.07 -8.18
CA SER A 50 -5.55 12.06 -7.14
C SER A 50 -4.08 11.61 -7.08
N ALA A 51 -3.41 11.47 -8.23
CA ALA A 51 -1.97 11.16 -8.26
C ALA A 51 -1.14 12.31 -7.68
N THR A 52 -1.45 13.56 -8.02
CA THR A 52 -0.80 14.74 -7.41
C THR A 52 -1.07 14.84 -5.91
N LEU A 53 -2.28 14.51 -5.46
CA LEU A 53 -2.62 14.47 -4.04
C LEU A 53 -1.84 13.37 -3.30
N LEU A 54 -1.75 12.17 -3.88
CA LEU A 54 -0.92 11.10 -3.31
C LEU A 54 0.55 11.54 -3.20
N GLN A 55 1.09 12.15 -4.25
CA GLN A 55 2.45 12.68 -4.26
C GLN A 55 2.67 13.72 -3.15
N SER A 56 1.75 14.69 -3.00
CA SER A 56 1.89 15.74 -1.98
C SER A 56 1.82 15.20 -0.55
N VAL A 57 0.93 14.23 -0.28
CA VAL A 57 0.83 13.57 1.03
C VAL A 57 2.10 12.78 1.36
N ILE A 58 2.69 12.08 0.38
CA ILE A 58 3.93 11.34 0.61
C ILE A 58 5.10 12.31 0.88
N GLU A 59 5.22 13.39 0.11
CA GLU A 59 6.27 14.40 0.33
C GLU A 59 6.12 15.09 1.69
N GLU A 60 4.89 15.38 2.11
CA GLU A 60 4.62 15.91 3.45
C GLU A 60 5.02 14.90 4.55
N ALA A 61 4.68 13.63 4.38
CA ALA A 61 5.05 12.56 5.31
C ALA A 61 6.58 12.44 5.44
N ARG A 62 7.28 12.51 4.31
CA ARG A 62 8.75 12.51 4.25
C ARG A 62 9.34 13.72 4.97
N ALA A 63 8.84 14.93 4.68
CA ALA A 63 9.30 16.15 5.33
C ALA A 63 9.11 16.11 6.86
N ARG A 64 7.96 15.60 7.33
CA ARG A 64 7.68 15.38 8.76
C ARG A 64 8.65 14.37 9.38
N SER A 65 8.99 13.30 8.66
CA SER A 65 9.95 12.30 9.14
C SER A 65 11.36 12.91 9.29
N ILE A 66 11.82 13.66 8.29
CA ILE A 66 13.13 14.37 8.37
C ILE A 66 13.14 15.32 9.58
N ALA A 67 12.07 16.10 9.77
CA ALA A 67 11.97 17.07 10.87
C ALA A 67 11.98 16.41 12.27
N THR A 68 11.49 15.17 12.37
CA THR A 68 11.41 14.42 13.63
C THR A 68 12.60 13.48 13.87
N GLY A 69 13.55 13.42 12.93
CA GLY A 69 14.73 12.55 13.04
C GLY A 69 14.46 11.10 12.60
N GLY A 70 13.43 10.86 11.81
CA GLY A 70 13.09 9.56 11.22
C GLY A 70 11.90 8.87 11.86
N GLY A 71 11.39 7.83 11.20
CA GLY A 71 10.28 7.01 11.68
C GLY A 71 8.88 7.55 11.37
N GLY A 72 8.79 8.79 10.86
CA GLY A 72 7.56 9.27 10.23
C GLY A 72 7.30 8.58 8.89
N GLY A 73 6.05 8.62 8.42
CA GLY A 73 5.70 7.94 7.17
C GLY A 73 4.27 8.15 6.72
N ILE A 74 3.84 7.34 5.77
CA ILE A 74 2.47 7.28 5.25
C ILE A 74 1.91 5.87 5.43
N ILE A 75 0.62 5.80 5.72
CA ILE A 75 -0.18 4.59 5.84
C ILE A 75 -1.24 4.67 4.74
N ILE A 76 -1.30 3.65 3.90
CA ILE A 76 -2.28 3.51 2.83
C ILE A 76 -3.27 2.44 3.25
N ASP A 77 -4.51 2.85 3.50
CA ASP A 77 -5.56 1.98 3.98
C ASP A 77 -6.34 1.36 2.82
N ARG A 78 -6.45 0.03 2.85
CA ARG A 78 -7.40 -0.71 2.02
C ARG A 78 -8.83 -0.30 2.39
N ILE A 79 -9.74 -0.32 1.42
CA ILE A 79 -11.15 0.03 1.65
C ILE A 79 -11.83 -0.99 2.56
N GLY A 80 -11.50 -2.27 2.42
CA GLY A 80 -12.05 -3.30 3.30
C GLY A 80 -11.66 -4.73 2.92
N GLY A 81 -12.38 -5.70 3.49
CA GLY A 81 -12.07 -7.13 3.35
C GLY A 81 -13.22 -7.99 2.84
N ARG A 82 -14.34 -7.38 2.43
CA ARG A 82 -15.58 -8.11 2.11
C ARG A 82 -15.51 -8.75 0.72
N GLY A 83 -15.17 -7.97 -0.30
CA GLY A 83 -15.00 -8.45 -1.66
C GLY A 83 -13.55 -8.36 -2.16
N PRO A 84 -13.23 -9.03 -3.27
CA PRO A 84 -11.91 -8.94 -3.91
C PRO A 84 -11.55 -7.51 -4.32
N LEU A 85 -12.54 -6.72 -4.75
CA LEU A 85 -12.37 -5.30 -5.06
C LEU A 85 -11.90 -4.52 -3.83
N ASP A 86 -12.64 -4.58 -2.71
CA ASP A 86 -12.33 -3.86 -1.46
C ASP A 86 -10.92 -4.15 -0.92
N ARG A 87 -10.47 -5.39 -1.10
CA ARG A 87 -9.14 -5.88 -0.67
C ARG A 87 -8.01 -5.33 -1.53
N SER A 88 -8.32 -4.98 -2.77
CA SER A 88 -7.36 -4.62 -3.82
C SER A 88 -7.28 -3.11 -4.06
N GLN A 89 -8.11 -2.32 -3.40
CA GLN A 89 -8.19 -0.88 -3.60
C GLN A 89 -7.92 -0.08 -2.33
N ALA A 90 -7.27 1.06 -2.48
CA ALA A 90 -7.05 2.02 -1.41
C ALA A 90 -7.38 3.45 -1.85
N ILE A 91 -8.13 4.17 -1.02
CA ILE A 91 -8.50 5.58 -1.25
C ILE A 91 -8.11 6.50 -0.09
N ARG A 92 -7.71 5.93 1.04
CA ARG A 92 -7.45 6.69 2.26
C ARG A 92 -5.99 6.55 2.67
N MET A 93 -5.41 7.69 3.04
CA MET A 93 -4.05 7.82 3.50
C MET A 93 -4.03 8.45 4.89
N ARG A 94 -3.10 8.02 5.74
CA ARG A 94 -2.86 8.61 7.06
C ARG A 94 -1.36 8.81 7.24
N PHE A 95 -0.96 9.76 8.07
CA PHE A 95 0.43 9.87 8.47
C PHE A 95 0.77 8.77 9.50
N ALA A 96 1.98 8.23 9.42
CA ALA A 96 2.58 7.39 10.45
C ALA A 96 3.53 8.23 11.30
N THR A 97 3.58 7.93 12.59
CA THR A 97 4.56 8.50 13.52
C THR A 97 5.16 7.37 14.35
N THR A 98 6.47 7.38 14.54
CA THR A 98 7.13 6.45 15.46
C THR A 98 6.99 6.96 16.89
N PRO A 99 6.38 6.18 17.80
CA PRO A 99 6.33 6.52 19.21
C PRO A 99 7.72 6.49 19.87
N ALA A 100 7.89 7.21 20.97
CA ALA A 100 9.13 7.14 21.76
C ALA A 100 9.44 5.69 22.19
N PRO A 101 10.73 5.29 22.28
CA PRO A 101 11.10 3.96 22.76
C PRO A 101 10.51 3.66 24.14
N TYR A 102 10.14 2.40 24.37
CA TYR A 102 9.63 1.94 25.65
C TYR A 102 10.72 1.21 26.44
N SER A 103 11.00 1.62 27.67
CA SER A 103 12.07 1.06 28.52
C SER A 103 11.56 0.47 29.84
N GLY A 104 10.28 0.10 29.91
CA GLY A 104 9.64 -0.32 31.16
C GLY A 104 8.89 0.82 31.87
N GLU A 105 8.15 0.45 32.91
CA GLU A 105 7.31 1.36 33.72
C GLU A 105 8.01 1.83 35.00
N GLY A 106 8.96 1.06 35.51
CA GLY A 106 9.72 1.37 36.70
C GLY A 106 11.05 2.05 36.36
N LEU A 107 11.58 2.83 37.31
CA LEU A 107 12.96 3.29 37.26
C LEU A 107 13.90 2.08 37.23
N GLY A 108 14.61 1.91 36.12
CA GLY A 108 15.57 0.82 35.96
C GLY A 108 14.93 -0.56 35.76
N THR A 109 13.73 -0.66 35.18
CA THR A 109 13.16 -1.96 34.78
C THR A 109 14.16 -2.73 33.91
N ARG A 110 14.38 -4.00 34.26
CA ARG A 110 15.28 -4.91 33.54
C ARG A 110 14.52 -6.13 33.06
N GLY A 111 15.02 -6.73 31.98
CA GLY A 111 14.57 -8.03 31.52
C GLY A 111 15.62 -9.09 31.82
N LEU A 112 15.19 -10.24 32.34
CA LEU A 112 16.04 -11.42 32.47
C LEU A 112 16.14 -12.10 31.10
N ILE A 113 17.35 -12.20 30.57
CA ILE A 113 17.59 -12.87 29.29
C ILE A 113 17.87 -14.35 29.54
N SER A 114 17.12 -15.21 28.86
CA SER A 114 17.41 -16.63 28.76
C SER A 114 17.74 -16.99 27.32
N VAL A 115 18.65 -17.92 27.16
CA VAL A 115 19.12 -18.41 25.87
C VAL A 115 19.03 -19.92 25.95
N GLY A 116 18.13 -20.51 25.16
CA GLY A 116 18.02 -21.95 25.02
C GLY A 116 19.21 -22.48 24.24
N PHE A 117 19.86 -23.51 24.77
CA PHE A 117 21.00 -24.17 24.11
C PHE A 117 20.51 -25.48 23.49
N ASP A 118 20.63 -25.62 22.17
CA ASP A 118 20.52 -26.92 21.51
C ASP A 118 21.86 -27.68 21.67
N PRO A 119 21.89 -28.80 22.42
CA PRO A 119 23.10 -29.59 22.61
C PRO A 119 23.60 -30.25 21.31
N ALA A 120 22.75 -30.40 20.29
CA ALA A 120 23.11 -31.01 19.01
C ALA A 120 23.82 -30.03 18.05
N GLY A 121 23.80 -28.73 18.34
CA GLY A 121 24.51 -27.71 17.55
C GLY A 121 23.95 -27.48 16.15
N VAL A 122 22.71 -27.92 15.88
CA VAL A 122 22.10 -27.83 14.54
C VAL A 122 21.03 -26.73 14.48
N GLU A 123 20.46 -26.31 15.62
CA GLU A 123 19.51 -25.19 15.68
C GLU A 123 20.08 -23.90 16.29
N PHE A 124 19.49 -22.77 15.91
CA PHE A 124 19.81 -21.46 16.46
C PHE A 124 19.38 -21.37 17.93
N ASP A 125 20.26 -20.83 18.79
CA ASP A 125 19.91 -20.53 20.18
C ASP A 125 18.60 -19.72 20.25
N THR A 126 17.55 -20.25 20.88
CA THR A 126 16.31 -19.51 21.09
C THR A 126 16.55 -18.46 22.16
N VAL A 127 16.43 -17.18 21.82
CA VAL A 127 16.60 -16.09 22.79
C VAL A 127 15.23 -15.69 23.32
N THR A 128 15.07 -15.73 24.64
CA THR A 128 13.87 -15.24 25.31
C THR A 128 14.24 -14.18 26.33
N MET A 129 13.32 -13.24 26.53
CA MET A 129 13.44 -12.19 27.52
C MET A 129 12.21 -12.23 28.40
N LEU A 130 12.43 -12.40 29.70
CA LEU A 130 11.41 -12.35 30.71
C LEU A 130 11.37 -10.95 31.32
N VAL A 131 10.24 -10.28 31.20
CA VAL A 131 9.99 -9.01 31.88
C VAL A 131 9.02 -9.27 33.04
N PRO A 132 9.36 -8.85 34.27
CA PRO A 132 8.49 -9.03 35.43
C PRO A 132 7.09 -8.48 35.19
N GLY A 133 6.08 -9.19 35.69
CA GLY A 133 4.65 -8.84 35.55
C GLY A 133 4.23 -7.51 36.18
N GLU A 134 5.13 -6.83 36.90
CA GLU A 134 4.96 -5.46 37.38
C GLU A 134 4.83 -4.43 36.24
N ALA A 135 5.27 -4.77 35.02
CA ALA A 135 5.06 -3.96 33.82
C ALA A 135 3.63 -4.12 33.28
N SER A 136 2.69 -3.37 33.86
CA SER A 136 1.25 -3.44 33.60
C SER A 136 0.84 -3.21 32.13
N GLN A 137 1.55 -2.35 31.41
CA GLN A 137 1.33 -2.05 29.99
C GLN A 137 1.88 -3.13 29.06
N LEU A 138 3.04 -3.72 29.39
CA LEU A 138 3.56 -4.89 28.67
C LEU A 138 2.65 -6.10 28.88
N LEU A 139 2.21 -6.33 30.12
CA LEU A 139 1.28 -7.38 30.48
C LEU A 139 -0.05 -7.24 29.71
N ARG A 140 -0.58 -6.01 29.61
CA ARG A 140 -1.77 -5.73 28.80
C ARG A 140 -1.53 -6.03 27.31
N SER A 141 -0.39 -5.64 26.77
CA SER A 141 -0.01 -5.89 25.38
C SER A 141 0.03 -7.39 25.06
N ALA A 142 0.68 -8.17 25.92
CA ALA A 142 0.73 -9.62 25.79
C ALA A 142 -0.66 -10.28 25.88
N ARG A 143 -1.54 -9.82 26.80
CA ARG A 143 -2.93 -10.31 26.87
C ARG A 143 -3.72 -9.98 25.60
N ASP A 144 -3.62 -8.75 25.11
CA ASP A 144 -4.32 -8.32 23.92
C ASP A 144 -3.89 -9.11 22.67
N ILE A 145 -2.59 -9.36 22.51
CA ILE A 145 -2.03 -10.17 21.42
C ILE A 145 -2.44 -11.64 21.56
N SER A 146 -2.51 -12.17 22.79
CA SER A 146 -2.96 -13.56 23.01
C SER A 146 -4.41 -13.80 22.58
N VAL A 147 -5.27 -12.77 22.66
CA VAL A 147 -6.68 -12.83 22.22
C VAL A 147 -6.78 -12.60 20.71
N ASN A 148 -6.01 -11.65 20.18
CA ASN A 148 -5.98 -11.34 18.76
C ASN A 148 -4.54 -11.03 18.34
N PRO A 149 -3.84 -11.96 17.66
CA PRO A 149 -2.46 -11.78 17.22
C PRO A 149 -2.22 -10.56 16.33
N ASN A 150 -3.27 -10.04 15.68
CA ASN A 150 -3.22 -8.88 14.80
C ASN A 150 -3.55 -7.56 15.51
N LYS A 151 -3.93 -7.61 16.80
CA LYS A 151 -4.22 -6.41 17.57
C LYS A 151 -2.92 -5.65 17.81
N ARG A 152 -2.91 -4.38 17.37
CA ARG A 152 -1.80 -3.47 17.66
C ARG A 152 -1.89 -3.00 19.09
N THR A 153 -0.80 -3.14 19.82
CA THR A 153 -0.69 -2.73 21.23
C THR A 153 0.55 -1.86 21.43
N LEU A 154 0.96 -1.63 22.68
CA LEU A 154 2.15 -0.82 22.99
C LEU A 154 3.40 -1.39 22.32
N ILE A 155 3.55 -2.72 22.35
CA ILE A 155 4.63 -3.46 21.70
C ILE A 155 4.05 -4.54 20.82
N ASN A 156 4.70 -4.87 19.71
CA ASN A 156 4.18 -5.84 18.76
C ASN A 156 5.31 -6.75 18.26
N PRO A 157 5.00 -7.99 17.81
CA PRO A 157 5.94 -8.75 17.00
C PRO A 157 6.40 -7.89 15.81
N GLY A 158 7.70 -7.88 15.55
CA GLY A 158 8.38 -7.01 14.59
C GLY A 158 9.07 -5.78 15.20
N ASP A 159 8.77 -5.42 16.45
CA ASP A 159 9.47 -4.34 17.16
C ASP A 159 10.93 -4.75 17.46
N ILE A 160 11.81 -3.75 17.55
CA ILE A 160 13.23 -3.98 17.85
C ILE A 160 13.48 -3.71 19.33
N VAL A 161 13.97 -4.70 20.05
CA VAL A 161 14.49 -4.54 21.41
C VAL A 161 15.99 -4.32 21.37
N GLN A 162 16.49 -3.33 22.09
CA GLN A 162 17.90 -3.07 22.29
C GLN A 162 18.26 -3.43 23.73
N LEU A 163 19.19 -4.38 23.88
CA LEU A 163 19.57 -4.98 25.15
C LEU A 163 20.88 -4.41 25.68
N GLY A 164 20.91 -4.16 27.00
CA GLY A 164 22.05 -3.61 27.71
C GLY A 164 22.32 -2.13 27.37
N ASP A 165 23.28 -1.54 28.07
CA ASP A 165 23.65 -0.13 27.86
C ASP A 165 24.27 0.13 26.48
N ASN A 166 24.88 -0.91 25.89
CA ASN A 166 25.44 -0.88 24.54
C ASN A 166 24.38 -1.07 23.44
N GLY A 167 23.12 -1.35 23.81
CA GLY A 167 21.98 -1.35 22.89
C GLY A 167 22.00 -2.44 21.81
N MET A 168 22.41 -3.67 22.15
CA MET A 168 22.49 -4.79 21.20
C MET A 168 21.08 -5.14 20.66
N PRO A 169 20.85 -5.05 19.34
CA PRO A 169 19.49 -5.13 18.81
C PRO A 169 19.05 -6.58 18.54
N ALA A 170 17.81 -6.89 18.90
CA ALA A 170 17.08 -8.10 18.56
C ALA A 170 15.67 -7.73 18.11
N GLN A 171 15.09 -8.53 17.22
CA GLN A 171 13.71 -8.38 16.79
C GLN A 171 12.79 -9.23 17.68
N ILE A 172 11.64 -8.69 18.08
CA ILE A 172 10.61 -9.45 18.79
C ILE A 172 9.86 -10.30 17.76
N THR A 173 9.89 -11.63 17.92
CA THR A 173 9.16 -12.57 17.04
C THR A 173 7.91 -13.14 17.70
N GLY A 174 7.84 -13.10 19.03
CA GLY A 174 6.70 -13.58 19.79
C GLY A 174 6.54 -12.82 21.09
N ILE A 175 5.29 -12.67 21.53
CA ILE A 175 4.94 -12.06 22.81
C ILE A 175 3.94 -13.00 23.48
N GLY A 176 4.25 -13.41 24.71
CA GLY A 176 3.43 -14.33 25.49
C GLY A 176 3.48 -14.04 26.98
N LEU A 177 2.82 -14.90 27.74
CA LEU A 177 2.79 -14.86 29.20
C LEU A 177 3.33 -16.16 29.76
N THR A 178 4.08 -16.08 30.85
CA THR A 178 4.41 -17.25 31.67
C THR A 178 3.26 -17.59 32.61
N GLY A 179 3.32 -18.76 33.26
CA GLY A 179 2.35 -19.16 34.29
C GLY A 179 2.30 -18.21 35.50
N THR A 180 3.33 -17.36 35.68
CA THR A 180 3.44 -16.35 36.75
C THR A 180 2.96 -14.95 36.33
N SER A 181 2.36 -14.81 35.14
CA SER A 181 1.96 -13.52 34.55
C SER A 181 3.13 -12.58 34.20
N ASP A 182 4.35 -13.09 34.12
CA ASP A 182 5.47 -12.35 33.54
C ASP A 182 5.35 -12.35 32.01
N VAL A 183 5.87 -11.31 31.38
CA VAL A 183 5.83 -11.18 29.93
C VAL A 183 7.04 -11.88 29.34
N LEU A 184 6.79 -12.87 28.49
CA LEU A 184 7.81 -13.59 27.74
C LEU A 184 7.90 -13.03 26.32
N LEU A 185 9.04 -12.43 25.98
CA LEU A 185 9.35 -12.03 24.62
C LEU A 185 10.25 -13.08 23.97
N THR A 186 9.83 -13.61 22.83
CA THR A 186 10.70 -14.42 21.96
C THR A 186 11.44 -13.47 21.03
N LEU A 187 12.76 -13.60 21.00
CA LEU A 187 13.64 -12.69 20.29
C LEU A 187 14.40 -13.43 19.20
N GLN A 188 14.60 -12.75 18.08
CA GLN A 188 15.47 -13.17 16.99
C GLN A 188 16.62 -12.18 16.85
N ARG A 189 17.83 -12.72 16.72
CA ARG A 189 19.02 -11.92 16.42
C ARG A 189 18.90 -11.28 15.03
N ILE A 190 19.21 -9.99 14.95
CA ILE A 190 19.25 -9.29 13.66
C ILE A 190 20.54 -9.64 12.91
N GLU A 191 21.67 -9.65 13.61
CA GLU A 191 22.95 -10.08 13.04
C GLU A 191 23.18 -11.56 13.37
N ALA A 192 23.51 -12.37 12.36
CA ALA A 192 23.72 -13.81 12.52
C ALA A 192 24.82 -14.16 13.54
N ASN A 193 25.84 -13.30 13.65
CA ASN A 193 27.01 -13.49 14.53
C ASN A 193 26.84 -12.83 15.90
N ALA A 194 25.67 -12.25 16.19
CA ALA A 194 25.38 -11.61 17.46
C ALA A 194 25.40 -12.64 18.61
N ASN A 195 26.37 -12.50 19.51
CA ASN A 195 26.51 -13.39 20.66
C ASN A 195 25.61 -12.97 21.84
N PHE A 196 24.36 -13.47 21.83
CA PHE A 196 23.41 -13.25 22.93
C PHE A 196 23.70 -14.09 24.18
N ARG A 197 24.57 -15.12 24.10
CA ARG A 197 24.93 -15.99 25.25
C ARG A 197 25.57 -15.20 26.39
N ARG A 198 26.22 -14.08 26.10
CA ARG A 198 26.81 -13.19 27.12
C ARG A 198 25.79 -12.64 28.12
N PHE A 199 24.52 -12.60 27.72
CA PHE A 199 23.41 -12.12 28.57
C PHE A 199 22.63 -13.27 29.20
N HIS A 200 22.99 -14.53 28.95
CA HIS A 200 22.25 -15.67 29.50
C HIS A 200 22.23 -15.59 31.04
N ASN A 201 21.02 -15.68 31.60
CA ASN A 201 20.73 -15.56 33.02
C ASN A 201 21.19 -14.23 33.65
N GLN A 202 21.21 -13.16 32.85
CA GLN A 202 21.49 -11.79 33.31
C GLN A 202 20.26 -10.90 33.18
N GLU A 203 20.07 -10.02 34.15
CA GLU A 203 19.12 -8.92 34.07
C GLU A 203 19.75 -7.73 33.37
N VAL A 204 19.23 -7.38 32.20
CA VAL A 204 19.74 -6.27 31.38
C VAL A 204 18.70 -5.16 31.26
N PRO A 205 19.13 -3.88 31.27
CA PRO A 205 18.27 -2.81 30.85
C PRO A 205 17.90 -3.01 29.37
N PHE A 206 16.73 -2.53 28.99
CA PHE A 206 16.27 -2.65 27.61
C PHE A 206 15.53 -1.41 27.17
N ARG A 207 15.50 -1.19 25.85
CA ARG A 207 14.59 -0.24 25.21
C ARG A 207 14.00 -0.88 23.97
N ILE A 208 12.68 -0.77 23.82
CA ILE A 208 11.92 -1.29 22.68
C ILE A 208 11.64 -0.12 21.75
N LEU A 209 12.21 -0.17 20.56
CA LEU A 209 11.87 0.69 19.45
C LEU A 209 10.53 0.20 18.89
N ARG A 210 9.48 0.95 19.20
CA ARG A 210 8.09 0.58 18.89
C ARG A 210 7.78 0.74 17.41
N SER A 211 6.92 -0.13 16.90
CA SER A 211 6.33 0.02 15.58
C SER A 211 5.61 1.36 15.46
N PRO A 212 5.59 1.94 14.25
CA PRO A 212 4.88 3.18 14.01
C PRO A 212 3.38 3.03 14.26
N THR A 213 2.76 4.13 14.66
CA THR A 213 1.32 4.23 14.86
C THR A 213 0.74 5.29 13.93
N PRO A 214 -0.56 5.21 13.59
CA PRO A 214 -1.21 6.29 12.87
C PRO A 214 -1.15 7.58 13.68
N ALA A 215 -0.83 8.68 13.01
CA ALA A 215 -0.89 10.01 13.58
C ALA A 215 -2.34 10.38 13.93
N ILE A 216 -2.51 11.32 14.86
CA ILE A 216 -3.82 11.85 15.27
C ILE A 216 -4.42 12.78 14.18
N ALA A 217 -3.65 13.13 13.15
CA ALA A 217 -4.12 13.95 12.04
C ALA A 217 -5.28 13.28 11.28
N MET A 218 -6.19 14.10 10.74
CA MET A 218 -7.28 13.61 9.90
C MET A 218 -6.73 12.85 8.69
N PRO A 219 -7.31 11.69 8.33
CA PRO A 219 -6.95 11.00 7.11
C PRO A 219 -7.20 11.86 5.87
N THR A 220 -6.36 11.70 4.86
CA THR A 220 -6.56 12.28 3.53
C THR A 220 -7.20 11.24 2.62
N GLU A 221 -8.25 11.60 1.90
CA GLU A 221 -8.91 10.73 0.93
C GLU A 221 -8.67 11.22 -0.50
N LEU A 222 -8.57 10.29 -1.44
CA LEU A 222 -8.45 10.58 -2.87
C LEU A 222 -9.74 11.20 -3.41
N SER A 223 -9.63 11.88 -4.55
CA SER A 223 -10.81 12.44 -5.21
C SER A 223 -11.76 11.32 -5.65
N GLN A 224 -13.06 11.59 -5.57
CA GLN A 224 -14.09 10.62 -5.95
C GLN A 224 -13.89 10.19 -7.42
N GLY A 225 -13.82 8.89 -7.66
CA GLY A 225 -13.62 8.33 -9.00
C GLY A 225 -12.20 7.85 -9.30
N ALA A 226 -11.24 8.05 -8.39
CA ALA A 226 -9.89 7.49 -8.50
C ALA A 226 -9.58 6.56 -7.32
N THR A 227 -8.69 5.59 -7.55
CA THR A 227 -8.22 4.67 -6.52
C THR A 227 -6.75 4.31 -6.73
N ILE A 228 -6.07 3.92 -5.66
CA ILE A 228 -4.80 3.19 -5.75
C ILE A 228 -5.14 1.72 -6.03
N ASP A 229 -4.64 1.19 -7.14
CA ASP A 229 -4.70 -0.23 -7.49
C ASP A 229 -3.56 -0.97 -6.78
N LEU A 230 -3.90 -1.79 -5.79
CA LEU A 230 -2.93 -2.58 -5.05
C LEU A 230 -2.56 -3.90 -5.72
N THR A 231 -3.30 -4.35 -6.74
CA THR A 231 -2.98 -5.57 -7.48
C THR A 231 -1.69 -5.42 -8.29
N SER A 232 -1.45 -4.21 -8.80
CA SER A 232 -0.28 -3.84 -9.60
C SER A 232 0.77 -3.04 -8.80
N SER A 233 0.49 -2.64 -7.56
CA SER A 233 1.41 -1.86 -6.73
C SER A 233 2.37 -2.74 -5.92
N GLY A 234 3.60 -2.27 -5.70
CA GLY A 234 4.61 -3.05 -4.97
C GLY A 234 6.00 -2.43 -5.00
N ILE A 235 7.02 -3.25 -4.77
CA ILE A 235 8.42 -2.83 -4.58
C ILE A 235 9.27 -3.27 -5.78
N GLY A 236 10.16 -2.39 -6.22
CA GLY A 236 11.09 -2.63 -7.31
C GLY A 236 10.41 -2.74 -8.67
N ARG A 237 11.14 -3.24 -9.67
CA ARG A 237 10.67 -3.23 -11.06
C ARG A 237 9.48 -4.15 -11.29
N PHE A 238 9.50 -5.35 -10.73
CA PHE A 238 8.52 -6.41 -11.03
C PHE A 238 7.59 -6.74 -9.86
N GLY A 239 7.81 -6.13 -8.69
CA GLY A 239 7.10 -6.51 -7.47
C GLY A 239 5.68 -6.00 -7.41
N ASN A 240 4.79 -6.84 -6.90
CA ASN A 240 3.38 -6.56 -6.64
C ASN A 240 2.98 -7.04 -5.23
N GLU A 241 3.88 -6.87 -4.26
CA GLU A 241 3.79 -7.40 -2.89
C GLU A 241 2.57 -6.88 -2.12
N PHE A 242 1.92 -5.81 -2.60
CA PHE A 242 0.71 -5.25 -2.01
C PHE A 242 -0.57 -5.91 -2.55
N SER A 243 -0.46 -6.76 -3.56
CA SER A 243 -1.57 -7.50 -4.15
C SER A 243 -2.07 -8.57 -3.20
N PRO A 244 -3.39 -8.67 -2.95
CA PRO A 244 -3.97 -9.81 -2.26
C PRO A 244 -3.61 -11.15 -2.92
N MET A 245 -3.39 -11.18 -4.24
CA MET A 245 -3.02 -12.38 -5.00
C MET A 245 -1.61 -12.85 -4.63
N GLU A 246 -0.68 -11.91 -4.49
CA GLU A 246 0.67 -12.23 -4.05
C GLU A 246 0.68 -12.70 -2.59
N ILE A 247 -0.09 -12.04 -1.73
CA ILE A 247 -0.16 -12.38 -0.30
C ILE A 247 -0.74 -13.79 -0.10
N GLU A 248 -1.75 -14.16 -0.89
CA GLU A 248 -2.32 -15.52 -0.84
C GLU A 248 -1.52 -16.55 -1.64
N GLY A 249 -0.66 -16.12 -2.57
CA GLY A 249 0.01 -16.99 -3.53
C GLY A 249 -0.94 -17.63 -4.55
N ASN A 250 -2.16 -17.10 -4.68
CA ASN A 250 -3.19 -17.59 -5.58
C ASN A 250 -3.43 -16.61 -6.73
N TYR A 251 -3.21 -17.12 -7.93
CA TYR A 251 -3.25 -16.40 -9.20
C TYR A 251 -4.09 -17.14 -10.25
N VAL A 252 -4.72 -18.27 -9.94
CA VAL A 252 -5.49 -19.04 -10.94
C VAL A 252 -6.85 -19.51 -10.42
N ASP A 253 -6.97 -19.84 -9.14
CA ASP A 253 -8.21 -20.41 -8.58
C ASP A 253 -9.13 -19.30 -8.08
N SER A 254 -10.06 -18.85 -8.94
CA SER A 254 -11.06 -17.82 -8.61
C SER A 254 -12.08 -18.27 -7.56
N THR A 255 -12.10 -19.55 -7.16
CA THR A 255 -12.95 -20.07 -6.09
C THR A 255 -12.30 -19.99 -4.71
N ALA A 256 -11.03 -19.60 -4.64
CA ALA A 256 -10.26 -19.44 -3.40
C ALA A 256 -9.95 -17.96 -3.10
N LEU A 257 -9.40 -17.69 -1.92
CA LEU A 257 -8.89 -16.36 -1.57
C LEU A 257 -7.77 -15.97 -2.55
N PRO A 258 -7.67 -14.69 -2.95
CA PRO A 258 -8.41 -13.53 -2.45
C PRO A 258 -9.75 -13.24 -3.17
N PHE A 259 -10.22 -14.11 -4.07
CA PHE A 259 -11.33 -13.82 -5.00
C PHE A 259 -12.73 -14.07 -4.41
N THR A 260 -12.81 -14.82 -3.31
CA THR A 260 -14.09 -15.13 -2.66
C THR A 260 -14.71 -13.92 -1.96
N VAL A 261 -16.03 -13.77 -2.10
CA VAL A 261 -16.81 -12.74 -1.40
C VAL A 261 -17.25 -13.25 -0.03
N ALA A 262 -16.98 -12.48 1.01
CA ALA A 262 -17.42 -12.80 2.36
C ALA A 262 -18.94 -12.66 2.49
N THR A 263 -19.61 -13.77 2.84
CA THR A 263 -21.06 -13.79 3.09
C THR A 263 -21.41 -13.36 4.52
N ASN A 264 -20.47 -13.54 5.46
CA ASN A 264 -20.62 -13.22 6.88
C ASN A 264 -19.41 -12.45 7.41
N ARG A 265 -19.57 -11.72 8.53
CA ARG A 265 -18.48 -10.94 9.15
C ARG A 265 -17.26 -11.78 9.52
N SER A 266 -17.46 -13.04 9.91
CA SER A 266 -16.36 -13.97 10.26
C SER A 266 -15.51 -14.42 9.06
N GLN A 267 -15.98 -14.18 7.83
CA GLN A 267 -15.27 -14.53 6.59
C GLN A 267 -14.59 -13.33 5.94
N VAL A 268 -14.71 -12.13 6.54
CA VAL A 268 -14.04 -10.93 6.05
C VAL A 268 -12.54 -11.12 6.25
N VAL A 269 -11.80 -11.05 5.15
CA VAL A 269 -10.34 -11.18 5.17
C VAL A 269 -9.75 -9.80 5.01
N ASP A 270 -9.10 -9.33 6.08
CA ASP A 270 -8.44 -8.03 6.11
C ASP A 270 -6.94 -8.21 5.87
N TYR A 271 -6.47 -7.73 4.72
CA TYR A 271 -5.05 -7.68 4.41
C TYR A 271 -4.35 -6.49 5.08
N GLY A 272 -5.06 -5.63 5.82
CA GLY A 272 -4.50 -4.50 6.56
C GLY A 272 -3.99 -3.37 5.68
N SER A 273 -3.32 -2.40 6.28
CA SER A 273 -2.77 -1.23 5.58
C SER A 273 -1.31 -1.46 5.16
N ILE A 274 -0.87 -0.71 4.16
CA ILE A 274 0.54 -0.62 3.76
C ILE A 274 1.18 0.60 4.43
N TRP A 275 2.38 0.43 4.99
CA TRP A 275 3.11 1.47 5.69
C TRP A 275 4.42 1.71 4.95
N ILE A 276 4.68 2.98 4.62
CA ILE A 276 5.95 3.42 4.06
C ILE A 276 6.55 4.41 5.05
N LEU A 277 7.68 4.05 5.63
CA LEU A 277 8.37 4.87 6.62
C LEU A 277 9.64 5.47 6.03
N PHE A 278 9.88 6.72 6.38
CA PHE A 278 11.06 7.46 5.97
C PHE A 278 12.09 7.53 7.09
N GLY A 279 13.36 7.45 6.72
CA GLY A 279 14.49 7.68 7.62
C GLY A 279 14.74 9.18 7.86
N ALA A 280 15.75 9.48 8.67
CA ALA A 280 16.11 10.84 9.04
C ALA A 280 16.64 11.68 7.85
N ARG A 281 17.10 11.02 6.76
CA ARG A 281 17.57 11.70 5.54
C ARG A 281 16.51 11.67 4.43
N GLY A 282 15.30 11.21 4.75
CA GLY A 282 14.18 11.12 3.82
C GLY A 282 14.17 9.88 2.94
N GLU A 283 15.17 9.01 3.03
CA GLU A 283 15.20 7.69 2.40
C GLU A 283 14.03 6.82 2.88
N VAL A 284 13.60 5.84 2.08
CA VAL A 284 12.64 4.85 2.56
C VAL A 284 13.37 3.88 3.49
N SER A 285 13.05 3.96 4.77
CA SER A 285 13.71 3.18 5.81
C SER A 285 13.08 1.80 5.95
N ARG A 286 11.74 1.72 5.97
CA ARG A 286 11.02 0.46 6.15
C ARG A 286 9.72 0.49 5.36
N VAL A 287 9.33 -0.67 4.85
CA VAL A 287 8.01 -0.91 4.25
C VAL A 287 7.35 -2.02 5.04
N LEU A 288 6.17 -1.76 5.61
CA LEU A 288 5.40 -2.78 6.32
C LEU A 288 4.13 -3.09 5.54
N ALA A 289 3.91 -4.36 5.22
CA ALA A 289 2.68 -4.81 4.60
C ALA A 289 2.35 -6.21 5.12
N THR A 290 1.06 -6.55 5.11
CA THR A 290 0.63 -7.88 5.53
C THR A 290 1.09 -8.92 4.53
N GLN A 291 1.67 -10.00 5.05
CA GLN A 291 2.08 -11.17 4.30
C GLN A 291 1.47 -12.41 4.97
N ARG A 292 1.29 -13.48 4.20
CA ARG A 292 0.86 -14.76 4.74
C ARG A 292 2.08 -15.52 5.26
N VAL A 293 2.16 -15.72 6.56
CA VAL A 293 3.25 -16.43 7.23
C VAL A 293 2.66 -17.60 8.02
N SER A 294 3.09 -18.82 7.71
CA SER A 294 2.60 -20.05 8.36
C SER A 294 1.07 -20.15 8.42
N GLY A 295 0.38 -19.69 7.37
CA GLY A 295 -1.09 -19.74 7.27
C GLY A 295 -1.84 -18.59 7.93
N ALA A 296 -1.15 -17.65 8.60
CA ALA A 296 -1.75 -16.45 9.19
C ALA A 296 -1.38 -15.18 8.41
N LEU A 297 -2.30 -14.21 8.35
CA LEU A 297 -2.02 -12.87 7.82
C LEU A 297 -1.38 -12.03 8.91
N LEU A 298 -0.10 -11.70 8.74
CA LEU A 298 0.70 -10.92 9.69
C LEU A 298 1.34 -9.73 8.97
N LEU A 299 1.38 -8.56 9.61
CA LEU A 299 2.18 -7.44 9.10
C LEU A 299 3.67 -7.81 9.19
N GLN A 300 4.34 -7.81 8.07
CA GLN A 300 5.77 -8.09 7.97
C GLN A 300 6.49 -6.86 7.45
N GLU A 301 7.76 -6.76 7.82
CA GLU A 301 8.68 -5.84 7.17
C GLU A 301 9.14 -6.43 5.84
N LEU A 302 8.87 -5.72 4.76
CA LEU A 302 9.29 -6.10 3.42
C LEU A 302 10.67 -5.49 3.12
N PRO A 303 11.58 -6.24 2.49
CA PRO A 303 12.88 -5.72 2.11
C PRO A 303 12.72 -4.65 1.02
N VAL A 304 13.33 -3.49 1.24
CA VAL A 304 13.30 -2.36 0.28
C VAL A 304 14.35 -2.60 -0.81
N LEU A 305 14.06 -3.51 -1.74
CA LEU A 305 14.98 -3.91 -2.82
C LEU A 305 14.95 -2.97 -4.04
N GLY A 306 14.08 -1.96 -4.03
CA GLY A 306 13.93 -0.99 -5.11
C GLY A 306 12.89 0.07 -4.77
N ASP A 307 12.58 0.90 -5.76
CA ASP A 307 11.59 1.97 -5.63
C ASP A 307 10.18 1.41 -5.36
N ILE A 308 9.35 2.17 -4.64
CA ILE A 308 7.98 1.76 -4.33
C ILE A 308 7.05 2.39 -5.35
N HIS A 309 6.22 1.57 -5.97
CA HIS A 309 5.33 2.00 -7.05
C HIS A 309 3.87 1.82 -6.65
N PHE A 310 3.10 2.89 -6.75
CA PHE A 310 1.65 2.90 -6.62
C PHE A 310 1.01 3.23 -7.96
N LEU A 311 0.10 2.37 -8.42
CA LEU A 311 -0.70 2.64 -9.60
C LEU A 311 -1.96 3.38 -9.18
N VAL A 312 -2.16 4.59 -9.68
CA VAL A 312 -3.38 5.37 -9.48
C VAL A 312 -4.20 5.28 -10.77
N GLY A 313 -5.41 4.74 -10.67
CA GLY A 313 -6.31 4.54 -11.79
C GLY A 313 -7.75 4.90 -11.44
N ARG A 314 -8.68 4.59 -12.34
CA ARG A 314 -10.10 4.85 -12.14
C ARG A 314 -10.70 3.90 -11.10
N SER A 315 -11.53 4.44 -10.21
CA SER A 315 -12.34 3.64 -9.29
C SER A 315 -13.43 2.90 -10.07
N GLY A 316 -13.52 1.58 -9.88
CA GLY A 316 -14.50 0.70 -10.54
C GLY A 316 -13.96 -0.09 -11.72
N ASP A 317 -12.88 0.36 -12.35
CA ASP A 317 -12.25 -0.33 -13.49
C ASP A 317 -11.19 -1.34 -13.03
N LEU A 318 -11.03 -1.52 -11.72
CA LEU A 318 -10.04 -2.43 -11.15
C LEU A 318 -10.42 -3.89 -11.41
N LYS A 319 -9.62 -4.55 -12.24
CA LYS A 319 -9.72 -5.99 -12.51
C LYS A 319 -9.04 -6.77 -11.39
N VAL A 320 -9.83 -7.57 -10.69
CA VAL A 320 -9.39 -8.36 -9.54
C VAL A 320 -9.33 -9.86 -9.82
N ASP A 321 -9.98 -10.33 -10.88
CA ASP A 321 -9.80 -11.71 -11.35
C ASP A 321 -8.44 -11.81 -12.08
N PRO A 322 -7.68 -12.90 -11.88
CA PRO A 322 -6.40 -13.07 -12.55
C PRO A 322 -6.48 -13.15 -14.07
N ASN A 323 -7.60 -13.62 -14.62
CA ASN A 323 -7.78 -13.72 -16.07
C ASN A 323 -8.15 -12.35 -16.66
N ASP A 324 -8.90 -11.55 -15.92
CA ASP A 324 -9.29 -10.21 -16.34
C ASP A 324 -8.15 -9.20 -16.19
N GLN A 325 -7.12 -9.49 -15.36
CA GLN A 325 -6.02 -8.55 -15.09
C GLN A 325 -5.09 -8.26 -16.27
N LEU A 326 -5.06 -9.13 -17.27
CA LEU A 326 -4.20 -8.99 -18.44
C LEU A 326 -4.95 -9.08 -19.76
N GLU A 327 -6.29 -9.12 -19.75
CA GLU A 327 -7.15 -9.40 -20.91
C GLU A 327 -6.79 -10.75 -21.56
N ASP A 328 -7.57 -11.76 -21.19
CA ASP A 328 -7.57 -13.14 -21.68
C ASP A 328 -6.20 -13.84 -21.99
N THR A 329 -6.23 -14.92 -22.76
CA THR A 329 -5.06 -15.74 -23.09
C THR A 329 -4.24 -15.23 -24.27
N ASP A 330 -4.67 -14.12 -24.88
CA ASP A 330 -4.14 -13.65 -26.14
C ASP A 330 -2.83 -12.88 -26.00
N GLY A 331 -2.05 -12.94 -27.07
CA GLY A 331 -0.71 -12.34 -27.10
C GLY A 331 -0.74 -10.81 -27.11
N SER A 332 -1.88 -10.17 -27.35
CA SER A 332 -2.00 -8.72 -27.52
C SER A 332 -3.33 -8.20 -26.97
N PRO A 333 -3.42 -7.87 -25.67
CA PRO A 333 -4.65 -7.37 -25.04
C PRO A 333 -5.19 -6.07 -25.67
N PHE A 334 -4.38 -5.29 -26.38
CA PHE A 334 -4.86 -4.11 -27.12
C PHE A 334 -5.54 -4.41 -28.48
N ALA A 335 -5.53 -5.66 -28.93
CA ALA A 335 -5.95 -6.04 -30.28
C ALA A 335 -7.30 -6.78 -30.34
N ASP A 336 -7.97 -6.97 -29.21
CA ASP A 336 -9.27 -7.64 -29.16
C ASP A 336 -10.42 -6.63 -29.36
N ASP A 337 -11.39 -7.00 -30.19
CA ASP A 337 -12.64 -6.28 -30.45
C ASP A 337 -13.66 -6.47 -29.30
N ALA A 338 -13.44 -7.44 -28.41
CA ALA A 338 -14.20 -7.61 -27.18
C ALA A 338 -13.64 -6.68 -26.08
N ASP A 339 -14.02 -5.41 -26.16
CA ASP A 339 -13.75 -4.35 -25.17
C ASP A 339 -14.36 -4.71 -23.79
N ASP A 340 -13.76 -5.68 -23.09
CA ASP A 340 -14.14 -6.08 -21.74
C ASP A 340 -13.59 -5.11 -20.68
N GLY A 341 -12.77 -4.16 -21.12
CA GLY A 341 -12.36 -2.97 -20.39
C GLY A 341 -10.89 -3.04 -20.01
N THR A 342 -10.09 -2.19 -20.66
CA THR A 342 -8.66 -2.03 -20.39
C THR A 342 -8.36 -2.00 -18.90
N THR A 343 -7.48 -2.91 -18.48
CA THR A 343 -7.05 -2.98 -17.09
C THR A 343 -6.35 -1.68 -16.70
N PRO A 344 -6.38 -1.25 -15.42
CA PRO A 344 -5.63 -0.07 -14.99
C PRO A 344 -4.14 -0.16 -15.34
N LEU A 345 -3.59 -1.37 -15.38
CA LEU A 345 -2.19 -1.62 -15.75
C LEU A 345 -1.86 -1.23 -17.20
N LEU A 346 -2.85 -1.32 -18.09
CA LEU A 346 -2.72 -1.08 -19.53
C LEU A 346 -3.47 0.17 -20.01
N SER A 347 -4.12 0.89 -19.10
CA SER A 347 -4.84 2.13 -19.40
C SER A 347 -3.89 3.33 -19.47
N ASP A 348 -4.09 4.17 -20.48
CA ASP A 348 -3.38 5.44 -20.67
C ASP A 348 -3.77 6.52 -19.65
N GLU A 349 -4.95 6.39 -19.03
CA GLU A 349 -5.40 7.27 -17.95
C GLU A 349 -4.65 7.00 -16.62
N SER A 350 -4.01 5.84 -16.49
CA SER A 350 -3.33 5.45 -15.26
C SER A 350 -2.02 6.20 -15.04
N ILE A 351 -1.72 6.47 -13.77
CA ILE A 351 -0.52 7.20 -13.37
C ILE A 351 0.24 6.40 -12.32
N TRP A 352 1.53 6.19 -12.57
CA TRP A 352 2.44 5.61 -11.61
C TRP A 352 2.96 6.70 -10.67
N VAL A 353 2.67 6.58 -9.38
CA VAL A 353 3.31 7.36 -8.32
C VAL A 353 4.42 6.52 -7.71
N THR A 354 5.66 6.94 -7.93
CA THR A 354 6.87 6.20 -7.56
C THR A 354 7.61 6.93 -6.45
N ILE A 355 7.92 6.23 -5.36
CA ILE A 355 8.79 6.70 -4.28
C ILE A 355 10.17 6.11 -4.50
N LYS A 356 11.16 6.98 -4.73
CA LYS A 356 12.56 6.59 -4.86
C LYS A 356 13.08 6.09 -3.53
N SER A 357 13.48 4.83 -3.47
CA SER A 357 13.87 4.17 -2.22
C SER A 357 15.03 4.85 -1.49
N ARG A 358 16.02 5.38 -2.23
CA ARG A 358 17.27 5.91 -1.67
C ARG A 358 17.17 7.32 -1.10
N ASN A 359 16.35 8.19 -1.68
CA ASN A 359 16.23 9.60 -1.26
C ASN A 359 14.79 9.96 -0.84
N GLY A 360 13.83 9.07 -1.05
CA GLY A 360 12.39 9.25 -0.80
C GLY A 360 11.69 10.22 -1.74
N GLU A 361 12.35 10.67 -2.80
CA GLU A 361 11.75 11.55 -3.79
C GLU A 361 10.54 10.88 -4.44
N VAL A 362 9.44 11.62 -4.56
CA VAL A 362 8.20 11.10 -5.11
C VAL A 362 7.96 11.67 -6.49
N VAL A 363 7.74 10.79 -7.45
CA VAL A 363 7.56 11.16 -8.85
C VAL A 363 6.31 10.52 -9.42
N ALA A 364 5.46 11.33 -10.05
CA ALA A 364 4.34 10.86 -10.86
C ALA A 364 4.79 10.74 -12.32
N SER A 365 4.51 9.61 -12.94
CA SER A 365 4.77 9.33 -14.35
C SER A 365 3.53 8.73 -14.98
N SER A 366 3.02 9.38 -16.02
CA SER A 366 1.88 8.87 -16.79
C SER A 366 2.23 7.52 -17.42
N TRP A 367 1.21 6.71 -17.64
CA TRP A 367 1.36 5.51 -18.44
C TRP A 367 1.78 5.87 -19.87
N THR A 368 2.61 5.02 -20.44
CA THR A 368 2.93 5.02 -21.88
C THR A 368 2.90 3.58 -22.34
N ASN A 369 2.58 3.35 -23.60
CA ASN A 369 2.58 2.00 -24.16
C ASN A 369 4.00 1.42 -24.11
N PRO A 370 4.26 0.38 -23.30
CA PRO A 370 5.60 -0.18 -23.16
C PRO A 370 5.97 -1.13 -24.31
N PHE A 371 5.08 -1.37 -25.27
CA PHE A 371 5.17 -2.45 -26.25
C PHE A 371 5.03 -2.01 -27.71
N VAL A 372 5.29 -0.73 -28.03
CA VAL A 372 5.16 -0.15 -29.39
C VAL A 372 5.90 -0.95 -30.48
N ASN A 373 6.88 -1.80 -30.10
CA ASN A 373 7.68 -2.62 -31.01
C ASN A 373 7.63 -4.14 -30.73
N GLN A 374 6.67 -4.62 -29.93
CA GLN A 374 6.54 -6.06 -29.62
C GLN A 374 5.28 -6.64 -30.25
N ALA A 375 5.44 -7.75 -30.98
CA ALA A 375 4.32 -8.47 -31.62
C ALA A 375 3.45 -9.25 -30.60
N GLN A 376 3.97 -9.47 -29.38
CA GLN A 376 3.26 -10.13 -28.29
C GLN A 376 3.63 -9.47 -26.95
N MET A 377 2.64 -9.04 -26.19
CA MET A 377 2.74 -8.41 -24.87
C MET A 377 2.82 -9.42 -23.73
N ILE A 378 2.27 -10.62 -23.94
CA ILE A 378 2.15 -11.66 -22.91
C ILE A 378 2.62 -12.99 -23.53
N PRO A 379 3.36 -13.83 -22.78
CA PRO A 379 3.68 -15.18 -23.24
C PRO A 379 2.40 -15.96 -23.64
N PRO A 380 2.39 -16.61 -24.83
CA PRO A 380 1.20 -17.27 -25.35
C PRO A 380 0.81 -18.51 -24.52
N GLY A 381 -0.49 -18.70 -24.34
CA GLY A 381 -1.10 -19.86 -23.70
C GLY A 381 -1.62 -19.60 -22.27
N PRO A 382 -2.69 -20.32 -21.85
CA PRO A 382 -3.24 -20.17 -20.52
C PRO A 382 -2.22 -20.56 -19.45
N PRO A 383 -2.16 -19.82 -18.33
CA PRO A 383 -1.28 -20.19 -17.23
C PRO A 383 -1.76 -21.52 -16.63
N SER A 384 -0.91 -22.54 -16.65
CA SER A 384 -1.25 -23.84 -16.07
C SER A 384 -1.11 -23.90 -14.54
N ASN A 385 -0.52 -22.87 -13.92
CA ASN A 385 -0.31 -22.80 -12.47
C ASN A 385 -0.04 -21.35 -11.98
N ASN A 386 -0.10 -21.16 -10.66
CA ASN A 386 0.13 -19.89 -9.99
C ASN A 386 1.48 -19.25 -10.30
N ALA A 387 2.56 -20.05 -10.38
CA ALA A 387 3.90 -19.52 -10.60
C ALA A 387 4.02 -18.88 -12.00
N ASN A 388 3.46 -19.53 -13.02
CA ASN A 388 3.45 -19.03 -14.39
C ASN A 388 2.58 -17.78 -14.51
N GLN A 389 1.37 -17.78 -13.94
CA GLN A 389 0.51 -16.58 -14.01
C GLN A 389 1.11 -15.39 -13.27
N ARG A 390 1.72 -15.63 -12.11
CA ARG A 390 2.45 -14.61 -11.36
C ARG A 390 3.58 -14.00 -12.20
N LEU A 391 4.38 -14.82 -12.87
CA LEU A 391 5.46 -14.34 -13.73
C LEU A 391 4.93 -13.52 -14.92
N ARG A 392 3.81 -13.94 -15.53
CA ARG A 392 3.14 -13.19 -16.61
C ARG A 392 2.74 -11.80 -16.12
N ILE A 393 1.96 -11.68 -15.06
CA ILE A 393 1.53 -10.38 -14.48
C ILE A 393 2.73 -9.50 -14.13
N ARG A 394 3.73 -10.05 -13.44
CA ARG A 394 4.92 -9.29 -13.05
C ARG A 394 5.74 -8.79 -14.23
N SER A 395 5.80 -9.54 -15.33
CA SER A 395 6.50 -9.11 -16.54
C SER A 395 5.85 -7.87 -17.16
N VAL A 396 4.52 -7.83 -17.23
CA VAL A 396 3.75 -6.68 -17.73
C VAL A 396 3.89 -5.48 -16.81
N ILE A 397 3.81 -5.68 -15.49
CA ILE A 397 4.10 -4.63 -14.49
C ILE A 397 5.50 -4.04 -14.71
N GLY A 398 6.51 -4.90 -14.90
CA GLY A 398 7.88 -4.46 -15.13
C GLY A 398 8.07 -3.66 -16.40
N ALA A 399 7.38 -4.03 -17.48
CA ALA A 399 7.41 -3.31 -18.74
C ALA A 399 6.72 -1.94 -18.61
N ALA A 400 5.50 -1.90 -18.04
CA ALA A 400 4.73 -0.68 -17.84
C ALA A 400 5.48 0.34 -16.96
N ARG A 401 6.10 -0.11 -15.86
CA ARG A 401 6.91 0.76 -14.99
C ARG A 401 8.17 1.27 -15.68
N THR A 402 8.86 0.43 -16.45
CA THR A 402 10.05 0.86 -17.22
C THR A 402 9.69 1.95 -18.21
N ALA A 403 8.64 1.75 -18.99
CA ALA A 403 8.26 2.73 -19.99
C ALA A 403 7.75 4.04 -19.37
N ALA A 404 7.03 3.98 -18.24
CA ALA A 404 6.62 5.18 -17.51
C ALA A 404 7.83 6.01 -17.02
N VAL A 405 8.89 5.36 -16.55
CA VAL A 405 10.14 6.03 -16.18
C VAL A 405 10.84 6.64 -17.39
N GLU A 406 10.94 5.89 -18.50
CA GLU A 406 11.57 6.37 -19.74
C GLU A 406 10.83 7.55 -20.36
N ALA A 407 9.50 7.50 -20.43
CA ALA A 407 8.68 8.59 -20.96
C ALA A 407 8.86 9.89 -20.17
N ARG A 408 8.98 9.78 -18.84
CA ARG A 408 9.27 10.92 -17.98
C ARG A 408 10.65 11.52 -18.30
N ASP A 409 11.67 10.68 -18.39
CA ASP A 409 13.05 11.16 -18.64
C ASP A 409 13.14 11.86 -20.02
N LEU A 410 12.40 11.38 -21.02
CA LEU A 410 12.28 12.01 -22.34
C LEU A 410 11.51 13.34 -22.32
N GLY A 411 10.48 13.46 -21.49
CA GLY A 411 9.70 14.69 -21.33
C GLY A 411 10.36 15.77 -20.44
N SER A 412 11.52 15.47 -19.85
CA SER A 412 12.26 16.37 -18.95
C SER A 412 13.42 17.14 -19.60
N ASN A 413 13.55 17.07 -20.94
CA ASN A 413 14.54 17.82 -21.73
C ASN A 413 13.93 19.02 -22.46
#